data_AF-A0A257S1U3-F1
#
_entry.id   AF-A0A257S1U3-F1
#
_cell.length_a   1.000
_cell.length_b   1.000
_cell.length_c   1.000
_cell.angle_alpha   90.00
_cell.angle_beta   90.00
_cell.angle_gamma   90.00
#
_symmetry.space_group_name_H-M   'P 1'
#
loop_
_entity.id
_entity.type
_entity.pdbx_description
1 polymer ?
#
loop_
_entity_poly.entity_id
_entity_poly.type
_entity_poly.pdbx_seq_one_letter_code
_entity_poly.pdbx_strand_id
1 'polypeptide(L)'
;MTLAPIKRHGRRLRRRYGKVRDHLFTFLDQPEVAADNNGSERELRPTATYRKVTGGFRSNWGADFCANVRSVVGTAARHCVDAYTAIKNAVTGASMPIEFLPG
;
A
#
# COMPACT_ATOMS: atom_id res chain seq x y z
N MET A 1 -26.53 6.38 23.62
CA MET A 1 -27.22 6.71 22.36
C MET A 1 -26.25 6.53 21.20
N THR A 2 -26.52 5.60 20.29
CA THR A 2 -25.64 5.34 19.13
C THR A 2 -26.08 6.24 17.97
N LEU A 3 -25.32 7.29 17.68
CA LEU A 3 -25.62 8.19 16.55
C LEU A 3 -25.32 7.46 15.23
N ALA A 4 -26.37 7.02 14.53
CA ALA A 4 -26.24 6.41 13.21
C ALA A 4 -26.24 7.49 12.11
N PRO A 5 -25.32 7.43 11.13
CA PRO A 5 -25.27 8.45 10.08
C PRO A 5 -26.48 8.36 9.14
N ILE A 6 -27.21 9.48 9.01
CA ILE A 6 -28.41 9.62 8.18
C ILE A 6 -28.06 9.99 6.72
N LYS A 7 -26.93 10.68 6.49
CA LYS A 7 -26.48 11.08 5.15
C LYS A 7 -25.77 9.92 4.44
N ARG A 8 -25.92 9.84 3.10
CA ARG A 8 -25.28 8.82 2.24
C ARG A 8 -23.77 8.72 2.46
N HIS A 9 -23.07 9.85 2.54
CA HIS A 9 -21.62 9.89 2.77
C HIS A 9 -21.24 9.30 4.12
N GLY A 10 -21.96 9.64 5.20
CA GLY A 10 -21.72 9.07 6.52
C GLY A 10 -21.97 7.55 6.57
N ARG A 11 -23.04 7.05 5.91
CA ARG A 11 -23.27 5.61 5.78
C ARG A 11 -22.14 4.90 5.04
N ARG A 12 -21.65 5.48 3.94
CA ARG A 12 -20.52 4.93 3.17
C ARG A 12 -19.24 4.92 3.99
N LEU A 13 -18.98 5.98 4.73
CA LEU A 13 -17.81 6.10 5.60
C LEU A 13 -17.85 5.04 6.71
N ARG A 14 -18.97 4.92 7.44
CA ARG A 14 -19.17 3.89 8.47
C ARG A 14 -18.96 2.48 7.93
N ARG A 15 -19.50 2.16 6.75
CA ARG A 15 -19.29 0.85 6.11
C ARG A 15 -17.82 0.59 5.78
N ARG A 16 -17.08 1.61 5.31
CA ARG A 16 -15.65 1.47 5.02
C ARG A 16 -14.86 1.21 6.29
N TYR A 17 -15.05 2.04 7.33
CA TYR A 17 -14.37 1.85 8.61
C TYR A 17 -14.72 0.52 9.28
N GLY A 18 -15.97 0.06 9.17
CA GLY A 18 -16.37 -1.25 9.66
C GLY A 18 -15.59 -2.41 9.04
N LYS A 19 -15.14 -2.29 7.78
CA LYS A 19 -14.34 -3.33 7.10
C LYS A 19 -12.86 -3.33 7.50
N VAL A 20 -12.35 -2.22 8.00
CA VAL A 20 -10.91 -2.05 8.30
C VAL A 20 -10.68 -1.75 9.79
N ARG A 21 -11.71 -1.92 10.62
CA ARG A 21 -11.73 -1.50 12.03
C ARG A 21 -10.54 -2.07 12.80
N ASP A 22 -10.21 -3.33 12.55
CA ASP A 22 -9.16 -4.06 13.25
C ASP A 22 -7.75 -3.54 12.93
N HIS A 23 -7.61 -2.66 11.93
CA HIS A 23 -6.34 -2.07 11.51
C HIS A 23 -6.25 -0.55 11.73
N LEU A 24 -7.29 0.09 12.31
CA LEU A 24 -7.29 1.54 12.49
C LEU A 24 -6.33 2.01 13.58
N PHE A 25 -6.07 1.14 14.54
CA PHE A 25 -5.30 1.47 15.74
C PHE A 25 -4.11 0.53 15.93
N THR A 26 -3.59 -0.06 14.86
CA THR A 26 -2.43 -0.97 14.91
C THR A 26 -1.25 -0.36 15.67
N PHE A 27 -1.05 0.95 15.57
CA PHE A 27 0.01 1.69 16.28
C PHE A 27 -0.10 1.65 17.81
N LEU A 28 -1.27 1.28 18.38
CA LEU A 28 -1.41 1.07 19.82
C LEU A 28 -0.75 -0.23 20.28
N ASP A 29 -0.77 -1.26 19.42
CA ASP A 29 -0.19 -2.58 19.69
C ASP A 29 1.23 -2.72 19.11
N GLN A 30 1.57 -1.93 18.10
CA GLN A 30 2.84 -1.92 17.36
C GLN A 30 3.40 -0.48 17.30
N PRO A 31 4.14 -0.02 18.33
CA PRO A 31 4.63 1.36 18.44
C PRO A 31 5.53 1.82 17.30
N GLU A 32 6.15 0.88 16.59
CA GLU A 32 6.97 1.11 15.39
C GLU A 32 6.15 1.55 14.17
N VAL A 33 4.83 1.33 14.18
CA VAL A 33 3.92 1.76 13.12
C VAL A 33 3.43 3.18 13.39
N ALA A 34 3.64 4.10 12.45
CA ALA A 34 3.16 5.47 12.57
C ALA A 34 1.63 5.54 12.67
N ALA A 35 1.12 6.46 13.50
CA ALA A 35 -0.32 6.73 13.65
C ALA A 35 -0.93 7.55 12.50
N ASP A 36 -0.17 7.80 11.44
CA ASP A 36 -0.57 8.53 10.25
C ASP A 36 -0.44 7.68 8.98
N ASN A 37 -0.98 8.18 7.86
CA ASN A 37 -0.91 7.50 6.57
C ASN A 37 0.17 8.08 5.63
N ASN A 38 1.10 8.89 6.13
CA ASN A 38 2.05 9.66 5.31
C ASN A 38 2.92 8.76 4.43
N GLY A 39 3.38 7.62 4.97
CA GLY A 39 4.16 6.63 4.22
C GLY A 39 3.40 6.10 3.00
N SER A 40 2.17 5.64 3.23
CA SER A 40 1.27 5.17 2.17
C SER A 40 0.97 6.24 1.12
N GLU A 41 0.71 7.49 1.54
CA GLU A 41 0.50 8.60 0.60
C GLU A 41 1.74 8.91 -0.22
N ARG A 42 2.92 8.91 0.40
CA ARG A 42 4.20 9.15 -0.28
C ARG A 42 4.44 8.11 -1.37
N GLU A 43 4.12 6.84 -1.12
CA GLU A 43 4.26 5.76 -2.10
C GLU A 43 3.28 5.86 -3.27
N LEU A 44 2.09 6.42 -3.03
CA LEU A 44 1.09 6.60 -4.09
C LEU A 44 1.37 7.83 -4.96
N ARG A 45 2.09 8.85 -4.46
CA ARG A 45 2.38 10.10 -5.20
C ARG A 45 2.98 9.87 -6.59
N PRO A 46 3.99 9.02 -6.80
CA PRO A 46 4.52 8.77 -8.13
C PRO A 46 3.47 8.28 -9.12
N THR A 47 2.52 7.44 -8.68
CA THR A 47 1.43 6.94 -9.53
C THR A 47 0.42 8.05 -9.84
N ALA A 48 0.09 8.88 -8.85
CA ALA A 48 -0.80 10.03 -9.03
C ALA A 48 -0.21 11.07 -10.00
N THR A 49 1.08 11.40 -9.82
CA THR A 49 1.83 12.30 -10.73
C THR A 49 1.91 11.71 -12.12
N TYR A 50 2.26 10.43 -12.26
CA TYR A 50 2.27 9.74 -13.55
C TYR A 50 0.92 9.89 -14.26
N ARG A 51 -0.18 9.53 -13.61
CA ARG A 51 -1.52 9.64 -14.18
C ARG A 51 -1.88 11.08 -14.56
N LYS A 52 -1.48 12.08 -13.76
CA LYS A 52 -1.73 13.50 -14.04
C LYS A 52 -1.01 13.95 -15.31
N VAL A 53 0.24 13.52 -15.50
CA VAL A 53 1.09 13.98 -16.62
C VAL A 53 0.81 13.19 -17.91
N THR A 54 0.66 11.86 -17.82
CA THR A 54 0.58 10.98 -19.00
C THR A 54 -0.84 10.57 -19.36
N GLY A 55 -1.82 10.83 -18.49
CA GLY A 55 -3.17 10.28 -18.60
C GLY A 55 -3.28 8.81 -18.14
N GLY A 56 -2.17 8.20 -17.70
CA GLY A 56 -2.13 6.81 -17.24
C GLY A 56 -1.84 5.80 -18.37
N PHE A 57 -2.19 4.54 -18.13
CA PHE A 57 -1.94 3.44 -19.07
C PHE A 57 -3.05 3.33 -20.12
N ARG A 58 -2.69 2.86 -21.32
CA ARG A 58 -3.62 2.58 -22.42
C ARG A 58 -4.05 1.11 -22.51
N SER A 59 -3.56 0.27 -21.60
CA SER A 59 -3.93 -1.14 -21.46
C SER A 59 -4.00 -1.53 -19.99
N ASN A 60 -4.92 -2.45 -19.66
CA ASN A 60 -5.01 -3.03 -18.33
C ASN A 60 -3.72 -3.78 -17.97
N TRP A 61 -3.20 -4.55 -18.92
CA TRP A 61 -1.93 -5.28 -18.75
C TRP A 61 -0.78 -4.36 -18.32
N GLY A 62 -0.63 -3.18 -18.95
CA GLY A 62 0.43 -2.25 -18.58
C GLY A 62 0.24 -1.64 -17.19
N ALA A 63 -1.01 -1.39 -16.80
CA ALA A 63 -1.35 -0.93 -15.45
C ALA A 63 -1.03 -1.98 -14.39
N ASP A 64 -1.44 -3.22 -14.62
CA ASP A 64 -1.21 -4.35 -13.72
C ASP A 64 0.28 -4.67 -13.60
N PHE A 65 1.00 -4.67 -14.73
CA PHE A 65 2.45 -4.86 -14.74
C PHE A 65 3.16 -3.79 -13.89
N CYS A 66 2.82 -2.51 -14.08
CA CYS A 66 3.43 -1.45 -13.30
C CYS A 66 3.09 -1.54 -11.80
N ALA A 67 1.85 -1.91 -11.46
CA ALA A 67 1.44 -2.15 -10.08
C ALA A 67 2.23 -3.29 -9.44
N ASN A 68 2.40 -4.41 -10.14
CA ASN A 68 3.15 -5.56 -9.67
C ASN A 68 4.63 -5.22 -9.45
N VAL A 69 5.29 -4.56 -10.41
CA VAL A 69 6.69 -4.15 -10.28
C VAL A 69 6.87 -3.20 -9.09
N ARG A 70 6.01 -2.19 -8.94
CA ARG A 70 6.08 -1.25 -7.80
C ARG A 70 5.82 -1.94 -6.47
N SER A 71 4.91 -2.91 -6.43
CA SER A 71 4.63 -3.71 -5.24
C SER A 71 5.86 -4.50 -4.79
N VAL A 72 6.49 -5.24 -5.72
CA VAL A 72 7.69 -6.04 -5.45
C VAL A 72 8.84 -5.16 -4.99
N VAL A 73 9.17 -4.12 -5.76
CA VAL A 73 10.29 -3.21 -5.46
C VAL A 73 10.04 -2.42 -4.17
N GLY A 74 8.83 -1.93 -3.96
CA GLY A 74 8.47 -1.18 -2.75
C GLY A 74 8.52 -2.04 -1.50
N THR A 75 8.12 -3.32 -1.59
CA THR A 75 8.22 -4.25 -0.46
C THR A 75 9.69 -4.57 -0.18
N ALA A 76 10.47 -4.91 -1.21
CA ALA A 76 11.90 -5.19 -1.11
C ALA A 76 12.68 -4.03 -0.46
N ALA A 77 12.40 -2.79 -0.86
CA ALA A 77 13.07 -1.61 -0.32
C ALA A 77 12.85 -1.44 1.19
N ARG A 78 11.69 -1.84 1.73
CA ARG A 78 11.43 -1.81 3.18
C ARG A 78 12.26 -2.84 3.96
N HIS A 79 12.70 -3.90 3.28
CA HIS A 79 13.58 -4.92 3.81
C HIS A 79 15.04 -4.74 3.35
N CYS A 80 15.40 -3.54 2.89
CA CYS A 80 16.75 -3.22 2.43
C CYS A 80 17.27 -4.09 1.27
N VAL A 81 16.37 -4.67 0.47
CA VAL A 81 16.72 -5.43 -0.75
C VAL A 81 16.64 -4.52 -1.97
N ASP A 82 17.66 -4.57 -2.82
CA ASP A 82 17.70 -3.75 -4.04
C ASP A 82 16.69 -4.24 -5.10
N ALA A 83 16.33 -3.32 -6.02
CA ALA A 83 15.30 -3.58 -7.01
C ALA A 83 15.66 -4.72 -7.99
N TYR A 84 16.94 -4.88 -8.35
CA TYR A 84 17.35 -5.92 -9.28
C TYR A 84 17.19 -7.30 -8.64
N THR A 85 17.70 -7.46 -7.41
CA THR A 85 17.54 -8.70 -6.63
C THR A 85 16.06 -9.03 -6.43
N ALA A 86 15.24 -8.04 -6.10
CA ALA A 86 13.80 -8.23 -5.90
C ALA A 86 13.09 -8.73 -7.17
N ILE A 87 13.36 -8.10 -8.32
CA ILE A 87 12.76 -8.47 -9.60
C ILE A 87 13.26 -9.86 -10.03
N LYS A 88 14.57 -10.12 -9.89
CA LYS A 88 15.16 -11.43 -10.19
C LYS A 88 14.46 -12.54 -9.40
N ASN A 89 14.34 -12.36 -8.08
CA ASN A 89 13.71 -13.35 -7.21
C ASN A 89 12.23 -13.59 -7.57
N ALA A 90 11.49 -12.51 -7.85
CA ALA A 90 10.08 -12.61 -8.25
C ALA A 90 9.90 -13.39 -9.57
N VAL A 91 10.81 -13.23 -10.53
CA VAL A 91 10.76 -13.93 -11.82
C VAL A 91 11.24 -15.38 -11.71
N THR A 92 12.26 -15.66 -10.89
CA THR A 92 12.79 -17.02 -10.71
C THR A 92 12.04 -17.84 -9.66
N GLY A 93 11.03 -17.27 -9.00
CA GLY A 93 10.27 -17.93 -7.93
C GLY A 93 11.07 -18.14 -6.64
N ALA A 94 12.17 -17.41 -6.45
CA ALA A 94 12.94 -17.46 -5.22
C ALA A 94 12.26 -16.64 -4.12
N SER A 95 12.22 -17.16 -2.89
CA SER A 95 11.69 -16.40 -1.76
C SER A 95 12.58 -15.19 -1.49
N MET A 96 11.97 -14.02 -1.25
CA MET A 96 12.69 -12.88 -0.71
C MET A 96 13.24 -13.26 0.66
N PRO A 97 14.53 -13.01 0.97
CA PRO A 97 15.02 -13.09 2.33
C PRO A 97 14.41 -11.93 3.10
N ILE A 98 13.17 -12.13 3.57
CA ILE A 98 12.52 -11.19 4.49
C ILE A 98 13.07 -11.53 5.86
N GLU A 99 14.29 -11.08 6.16
CA GLU A 99 14.70 -10.96 7.55
C GLU A 99 13.83 -9.85 8.17
N PHE A 100 13.11 -10.21 9.22
CA PHE A 100 12.38 -9.26 10.04
C PHE A 100 13.44 -8.39 10.71
N LEU A 101 13.65 -7.17 10.23
CA LEU A 101 14.44 -6.19 10.97
C LEU A 101 13.73 -5.99 12.32
N PRO A 102 14.39 -6.23 13.47
CA PRO A 102 13.84 -5.75 14.74
C PRO A 102 13.73 -4.23 14.64
N GLY A 103 12.54 -3.72 14.97
CA GLY A 103 12.18 -2.31 14.83
C GLY A 103 13.06 -1.34 15.61
#